data_AF-A0AAD5BUK2-F1
#
_entry.id   AF-A0AAD5BUK2-F1
#
_cell.length_a   1.000
_cell.length_b   1.000
_cell.length_c   1.000
_cell.angle_alpha   90.00
_cell.angle_beta   90.00
_cell.angle_gamma   90.00
#
_symmetry.space_group_name_H-M   'P 1'
#
loop_
_entity.id
_entity.type
_entity.pdbx_description
1 polymer ?
#
loop_
_entity_poly.entity_id
_entity_poly.type
_entity_poly.pdbx_seq_one_letter_code
_entity_poly.pdbx_strand_id
1 'polypeptide(L)'
;MSRMLRSCIQSLLKLVNSFMAMFGIAIILYAIWMIRAWHRQMPHSDSPPPWFIYTMLGLGVTLCVITCSGHIAAETANGCCLYCYMVFVVFLLMLEGAVTIDVFLNRNWEEDFPKDPSGNFNEFKDFIKENFDICKWVGLSIVSVQGLCTVLALILKGLGPHQERHYDSDDDYTHDEIPLLRNYVNQPTYVVGAPVYGTR
;
A
#
# COMPACT_ATOMS: atom_id res chain seq x y z
N MET A 1 22.45 -12.56 4.74
CA MET A 1 21.08 -13.03 5.06
C MET A 1 20.04 -11.91 4.98
N SER A 2 20.23 -10.76 5.64
CA SER A 2 19.28 -9.63 5.63
C SER A 2 18.97 -9.05 4.23
N ARG A 3 19.98 -8.97 3.34
CA ARG A 3 19.79 -8.51 1.95
C ARG A 3 18.86 -9.44 1.15
N MET A 4 19.09 -10.75 1.22
CA MET A 4 18.24 -11.75 0.54
C MET A 4 16.81 -11.75 1.08
N LEU A 5 16.64 -11.62 2.40
CA LEU A 5 15.33 -11.49 3.03
C LEU A 5 14.59 -10.23 2.56
N ARG A 6 15.28 -9.08 2.50
CA ARG A 6 14.73 -7.82 1.96
C ARG A 6 14.27 -8.00 0.51
N SER A 7 15.12 -8.53 -0.37
CA SER A 7 14.76 -8.76 -1.77
C SER A 7 13.57 -9.71 -1.91
N CYS A 8 13.51 -10.76 -1.07
CA CYS A 8 12.39 -11.69 -1.03
C CYS A 8 11.08 -10.97 -0.63
N ILE A 9 11.11 -10.18 0.45
CA ILE A 9 9.95 -9.41 0.92
C ILE A 9 9.49 -8.40 -0.16
N GLN A 10 10.42 -7.66 -0.77
CA GLN A 10 10.10 -6.70 -1.83
C GLN A 10 9.47 -7.39 -3.04
N SER A 11 10.02 -8.53 -3.46
CA SER A 11 9.48 -9.32 -4.56
C SER A 11 8.07 -9.83 -4.26
N LEU A 12 7.85 -10.37 -3.06
CA LEU A 12 6.54 -10.85 -2.62
C LEU A 12 5.49 -9.73 -2.57
N LEU A 13 5.84 -8.56 -2.02
CA LEU A 13 4.96 -7.39 -2.00
C LEU A 13 4.61 -6.91 -3.41
N LYS A 14 5.59 -6.85 -4.32
CA LYS A 14 5.35 -6.49 -5.73
C LYS A 14 4.44 -7.51 -6.41
N LEU A 15 4.66 -8.80 -6.17
CA LEU A 15 3.87 -9.88 -6.76
C LEU A 15 2.41 -9.80 -6.31
N VAL A 16 2.15 -9.67 -5.00
CA VAL A 16 0.78 -9.57 -4.46
C VAL A 16 0.11 -8.28 -4.96
N ASN A 17 0.79 -7.14 -4.92
CA ASN A 17 0.22 -5.89 -5.44
C ASN A 17 -0.03 -5.94 -6.95
N SER A 18 0.79 -6.65 -7.73
CA SER A 18 0.55 -6.89 -9.16
C SER A 18 -0.72 -7.71 -9.39
N PHE A 19 -0.90 -8.80 -8.63
CA PHE A 19 -2.10 -9.62 -8.71
C PHE A 19 -3.36 -8.83 -8.36
N MET A 20 -3.31 -8.02 -7.30
CA MET A 20 -4.42 -7.15 -6.92
C MET A 20 -4.68 -6.03 -7.93
N ALA A 21 -3.64 -5.49 -8.58
CA ALA A 21 -3.79 -4.50 -9.64
C ALA A 21 -4.53 -5.07 -10.84
N MET A 22 -4.27 -6.33 -11.20
CA MET A 22 -5.01 -7.03 -12.26
C MET A 22 -6.50 -7.14 -11.92
N PHE A 23 -6.86 -7.45 -10.67
CA PHE A 23 -8.26 -7.42 -10.23
C PHE A 23 -8.87 -6.03 -10.31
N GLY A 24 -8.14 -4.99 -9.89
CA GLY A 24 -8.59 -3.60 -10.01
C GLY A 24 -8.89 -3.22 -11.46
N ILE A 25 -7.99 -3.57 -12.39
CA ILE A 25 -8.18 -3.34 -13.83
C ILE A 25 -9.39 -4.13 -14.35
N ALA A 26 -9.56 -5.40 -13.96
CA ALA A 26 -10.71 -6.20 -14.35
C ALA A 26 -12.04 -5.58 -13.88
N ILE A 27 -12.11 -5.07 -12.65
CA ILE A 27 -13.26 -4.37 -12.10
C ILE A 27 -13.54 -3.08 -12.90
N ILE A 28 -12.51 -2.30 -13.23
CA ILE A 28 -12.66 -1.09 -14.06
C ILE A 28 -13.21 -1.45 -15.45
N LEU A 29 -12.63 -2.46 -16.11
CA LEU A 29 -13.08 -2.89 -17.44
C LEU A 29 -14.53 -3.38 -17.40
N TYR A 30 -14.91 -4.14 -16.37
CA TYR A 30 -16.28 -4.58 -16.16
C TYR A 30 -17.24 -3.40 -15.92
N ALA A 31 -16.84 -2.41 -15.12
CA ALA A 31 -17.62 -1.20 -14.90
C ALA A 31 -17.79 -0.38 -16.19
N ILE A 32 -16.73 -0.20 -16.98
CA ILE A 32 -16.81 0.46 -18.30
C ILE A 32 -17.74 -0.31 -19.24
N TRP A 33 -17.69 -1.64 -19.21
CA TRP A 33 -18.59 -2.48 -19.98
C TRP A 33 -20.05 -2.27 -19.53
N MET A 34 -20.33 -2.22 -18.22
CA MET A 34 -21.67 -1.92 -17.69
C MET A 34 -22.17 -0.53 -18.12
N ILE A 35 -21.31 0.50 -18.12
CA ILE A 35 -21.65 1.84 -18.63
C ILE A 35 -22.05 1.78 -20.10
N ARG A 36 -21.28 1.05 -20.91
CA ARG A 36 -21.58 0.87 -22.34
C ARG A 36 -22.88 0.09 -22.56
N ALA A 37 -23.12 -0.96 -21.79
CA ALA A 37 -24.35 -1.75 -21.85
C ALA A 37 -25.57 -0.89 -21.47
N TRP A 38 -25.47 -0.10 -20.40
CA TRP A 38 -26.49 0.84 -19.97
C TRP A 38 -26.85 1.85 -21.07
N HIS A 39 -25.85 2.48 -21.66
CA HIS A 39 -26.08 3.49 -22.70
C HIS A 39 -26.74 2.91 -23.97
N ARG A 40 -26.48 1.63 -24.29
CA ARG A 40 -27.16 0.93 -25.39
C ARG A 40 -28.62 0.65 -25.10
N GLN A 41 -28.97 0.34 -23.85
CA GLN A 41 -30.34 0.06 -23.44
C GLN A 41 -31.18 1.33 -23.30
N MET A 42 -30.55 2.47 -22.99
CA MET A 42 -31.21 3.76 -22.80
C MET A 42 -30.73 4.83 -23.79
N PRO A 43 -30.99 4.68 -25.10
CA PRO A 43 -30.46 5.59 -26.13
C PRO A 43 -31.00 7.03 -26.07
N HIS A 44 -32.11 7.27 -25.36
CA HIS A 44 -32.82 8.57 -25.32
C HIS A 44 -33.13 9.06 -23.89
N SER A 45 -32.47 8.50 -22.87
CA SER A 45 -32.67 8.95 -21.49
C SER A 45 -31.49 9.82 -21.07
N ASP A 46 -31.78 11.03 -20.58
CA ASP A 46 -30.79 11.92 -19.93
C ASP A 46 -30.40 11.43 -18.52
N SER A 47 -30.84 10.23 -18.11
CA SER A 47 -30.58 9.68 -16.78
C SER A 47 -29.11 9.28 -16.64
N PRO A 48 -28.43 9.72 -15.56
CA PRO A 48 -27.06 9.29 -15.30
C PRO A 48 -27.01 7.77 -15.09
N PRO A 49 -25.86 7.13 -15.37
CA PRO A 49 -25.64 5.73 -15.02
C PRO A 49 -25.96 5.45 -13.54
N PRO A 50 -26.49 4.27 -13.22
CA PRO A 50 -26.80 3.89 -11.86
C PRO A 50 -25.61 3.99 -10.90
N TRP A 51 -25.93 4.27 -9.63
CA TRP A 51 -24.94 4.40 -8.56
C TRP A 51 -24.02 3.19 -8.45
N PHE A 52 -24.55 1.96 -8.62
CA PHE A 52 -23.80 0.72 -8.50
C PHE A 52 -22.64 0.62 -9.51
N ILE A 53 -22.84 1.13 -10.72
CA ILE A 53 -21.79 1.13 -11.76
C ILE A 53 -20.65 2.08 -11.35
N TYR A 54 -20.98 3.25 -10.81
CA TYR A 54 -19.99 4.20 -10.31
C TYR A 54 -19.26 3.69 -9.07
N THR A 55 -19.92 2.96 -8.17
CA THR A 55 -19.26 2.36 -7.01
C THR A 55 -18.27 1.28 -7.45
N MET A 56 -18.62 0.43 -8.42
CA MET A 56 -17.70 -0.57 -8.98
C MET A 56 -16.51 0.09 -9.67
N LEU A 57 -16.74 1.14 -10.46
CA LEU A 57 -15.67 1.91 -11.10
C LEU A 57 -14.74 2.54 -10.06
N GLY A 58 -15.31 3.21 -9.05
CA GLY A 58 -14.57 3.84 -7.96
C GLY A 58 -13.75 2.81 -7.17
N LEU A 59 -14.34 1.67 -6.83
CA LEU A 59 -13.66 0.57 -6.15
C LEU A 59 -12.44 0.08 -6.97
N GLY A 60 -12.63 -0.18 -8.27
CA GLY A 60 -11.53 -0.58 -9.15
C GLY A 60 -10.40 0.45 -9.21
N VAL A 61 -10.73 1.75 -9.36
CA VAL A 61 -9.74 2.84 -9.37
C VAL A 61 -8.99 2.94 -8.04
N THR A 62 -9.69 2.88 -6.91
CA THR A 62 -9.04 2.92 -5.59
C THR A 62 -8.08 1.75 -5.39
N LEU A 63 -8.46 0.52 -5.78
CA LEU A 63 -7.59 -0.65 -5.75
C LEU A 63 -6.33 -0.44 -6.61
N CYS A 64 -6.46 0.12 -7.81
CA CYS A 64 -5.31 0.47 -8.65
C CYS A 64 -4.39 1.50 -7.96
N VAL A 65 -4.93 2.56 -7.34
CA VAL A 65 -4.10 3.55 -6.62
C VAL A 65 -3.34 2.91 -5.47
N ILE A 66 -4.01 2.08 -4.67
CA ILE A 66 -3.40 1.41 -3.50
C ILE A 66 -2.29 0.46 -3.96
N THR A 67 -2.54 -0.35 -4.98
CA THR A 67 -1.55 -1.30 -5.51
C THR A 67 -0.36 -0.62 -6.19
N CYS A 68 -0.58 0.47 -6.94
CA CYS A 68 0.50 1.31 -7.46
C CYS A 68 1.35 1.90 -6.33
N SER A 69 0.71 2.40 -5.26
CA SER A 69 1.44 2.88 -4.08
C SER A 69 2.25 1.77 -3.40
N GLY A 70 1.73 0.54 -3.37
CA GLY A 70 2.41 -0.65 -2.85
C GLY A 70 3.64 -1.05 -3.68
N HIS A 71 3.56 -0.97 -5.02
CA HIS A 71 4.72 -1.16 -5.90
C HIS A 71 5.81 -0.13 -5.64
N ILE A 72 5.44 1.15 -5.58
CA ILE A 72 6.38 2.24 -5.28
C ILE A 72 6.99 2.06 -3.89
N ALA A 73 6.20 1.68 -2.89
CA ALA A 73 6.67 1.41 -1.53
C ALA A 73 7.66 0.23 -1.48
N ALA A 74 7.37 -0.85 -2.21
CA ALA A 74 8.24 -2.02 -2.28
C ALA A 74 9.55 -1.73 -3.02
N GLU A 75 9.51 -0.96 -4.12
CA GLU A 75 10.69 -0.57 -4.91
C GLU A 75 11.60 0.38 -4.14
N THR A 76 11.03 1.49 -3.65
CA THR A 76 11.82 2.55 -3.02
C THR A 76 12.29 2.18 -1.62
N ALA A 77 11.54 1.32 -0.91
CA ALA A 77 11.69 1.08 0.51
C ALA A 77 11.86 2.38 1.33
N ASN A 78 11.28 3.48 0.83
CA ASN A 78 11.33 4.79 1.47
C ASN A 78 10.27 4.85 2.58
N GLY A 79 10.64 5.43 3.73
CA GLY A 79 9.75 5.52 4.89
C GLY A 79 8.42 6.22 4.58
N CYS A 80 8.44 7.28 3.77
CA CYS A 80 7.23 8.03 3.40
C CYS A 80 6.28 7.19 2.50
N CYS A 81 6.79 6.61 1.41
CA CYS A 81 5.98 5.78 0.50
C CYS A 81 5.40 4.55 1.22
N LEU A 82 6.20 3.92 2.07
CA LEU A 82 5.78 2.80 2.87
C LEU A 82 4.71 3.20 3.90
N TYR A 83 4.82 4.39 4.51
CA TYR A 83 3.80 4.93 5.40
C TYR A 83 2.48 5.20 4.66
N CYS A 84 2.54 5.86 3.50
CA CYS A 84 1.34 6.09 2.68
C CYS A 84 0.65 4.77 2.32
N TYR A 85 1.41 3.75 1.89
CA TYR A 85 0.87 2.42 1.61
C TYR A 85 0.23 1.78 2.86
N MET A 86 0.89 1.82 4.01
CA MET A 86 0.33 1.28 5.26
C MET A 86 -0.95 2.01 5.69
N VAL A 87 -1.02 3.34 5.54
CA VAL A 87 -2.23 4.11 5.83
C VAL A 87 -3.38 3.65 4.94
N PHE A 88 -3.14 3.45 3.64
CA PHE A 88 -4.17 2.94 2.74
C PHE A 88 -4.65 1.54 3.13
N VAL A 89 -3.74 0.62 3.46
CA VAL A 89 -4.12 -0.75 3.86
C VAL A 89 -4.88 -0.76 5.18
N VAL A 90 -4.47 0.05 6.16
CA VAL A 90 -5.21 0.19 7.44
C VAL A 90 -6.59 0.79 7.20
N PHE A 91 -6.72 1.77 6.31
CA PHE A 91 -8.01 2.33 5.95
C PHE A 91 -8.92 1.28 5.30
N LEU A 92 -8.39 0.43 4.41
CA LEU A 92 -9.14 -0.70 3.85
C LEU A 92 -9.59 -1.68 4.93
N LEU A 93 -8.71 -2.08 5.85
CA LEU A 93 -9.08 -2.97 6.96
C LEU A 93 -10.17 -2.38 7.85
N MET A 94 -10.11 -1.07 8.11
CA MET A 94 -11.14 -0.36 8.86
C MET A 94 -12.47 -0.33 8.11
N LEU A 95 -12.44 -0.09 6.79
CA LEU A 95 -13.63 -0.09 5.95
C LEU A 95 -14.25 -1.49 5.88
N GLU A 96 -13.45 -2.54 5.65
CA GLU A 96 -13.91 -3.93 5.64
C GLU A 96 -14.50 -4.34 6.99
N GLY A 97 -13.84 -3.96 8.09
CA GLY A 97 -14.36 -4.17 9.45
C GLY A 97 -15.67 -3.43 9.69
N ALA A 98 -15.76 -2.16 9.29
CA ALA A 98 -16.97 -1.36 9.44
C ALA A 98 -18.15 -1.95 8.65
N VAL A 99 -17.94 -2.32 7.38
CA VAL A 99 -18.96 -2.96 6.54
C VAL A 99 -19.37 -4.32 7.13
N THR A 100 -18.41 -5.12 7.60
CA THR A 100 -18.72 -6.43 8.21
C THR A 100 -19.55 -6.28 9.49
N ILE A 101 -19.19 -5.32 10.36
CA ILE A 101 -19.93 -5.03 11.58
C ILE A 101 -21.33 -4.52 11.25
N ASP A 102 -21.45 -3.61 10.28
CA ASP A 102 -22.72 -3.04 9.86
C ASP A 102 -23.66 -4.11 9.32
N VAL A 103 -23.20 -4.95 8.37
CA VAL A 103 -23.97 -6.08 7.83
C VAL A 103 -24.36 -7.09 8.93
N PHE A 104 -23.52 -7.29 9.94
CA PHE A 104 -23.79 -8.22 11.04
C PHE A 104 -24.82 -7.68 12.05
N LEU A 105 -24.78 -6.38 12.36
CA LEU A 105 -25.65 -5.75 13.35
C LEU A 105 -26.98 -5.28 12.76
N ASN A 106 -26.97 -4.80 11.52
CA ASN A 106 -28.13 -4.26 10.84
C ASN A 106 -28.85 -5.37 10.07
N ARG A 107 -29.95 -5.90 10.64
CA ARG A 107 -30.80 -6.93 10.03
C ARG A 107 -31.38 -6.51 8.66
N ASN A 108 -31.50 -5.20 8.43
CA ASN A 108 -32.11 -4.61 7.23
C ASN A 108 -31.10 -3.80 6.40
N TRP A 109 -29.79 -4.08 6.50
CA TRP A 109 -28.73 -3.36 5.77
C TRP A 109 -28.99 -3.27 4.25
N GLU A 110 -29.73 -4.22 3.68
CA GLU A 110 -30.10 -4.23 2.27
C GLU A 110 -31.06 -3.09 1.88
N GLU A 111 -31.85 -2.58 2.81
CA GLU A 111 -32.84 -1.51 2.59
C GLU A 111 -32.18 -0.13 2.48
N ASP A 112 -30.93 0.02 2.94
CA ASP A 112 -30.18 1.28 2.91
C ASP A 112 -29.68 1.64 1.50
N PHE A 113 -29.66 0.67 0.58
CA PHE A 113 -29.22 0.93 -0.79
C PHE A 113 -30.33 1.52 -1.66
N PRO A 114 -30.02 2.58 -2.45
CA PRO A 114 -30.97 3.10 -3.41
C PRO A 114 -31.27 2.05 -4.50
N LYS A 115 -32.49 2.07 -5.02
CA LYS A 115 -32.88 1.15 -6.11
C LYS A 115 -31.99 1.38 -7.33
N ASP A 116 -31.42 0.29 -7.84
CA ASP A 116 -30.64 0.30 -9.08
C ASP A 116 -31.55 -0.02 -10.27
N PRO A 117 -31.83 0.93 -11.18
CA PRO A 117 -32.68 0.70 -12.34
C PRO A 117 -32.05 -0.23 -13.39
N SER A 118 -30.73 -0.50 -13.33
CA SER A 118 -30.09 -1.44 -14.26
C SER A 118 -30.31 -2.91 -13.90
N GLY A 119 -30.69 -3.21 -12.66
CA GLY A 119 -30.79 -4.57 -12.16
C GLY A 119 -29.44 -5.24 -11.87
N ASN A 120 -28.31 -4.63 -12.24
CA ASN A 120 -26.97 -5.19 -12.04
C ASN A 120 -26.67 -5.44 -10.56
N PHE A 121 -27.14 -4.55 -9.66
CA PHE A 121 -26.99 -4.75 -8.22
C PHE A 121 -27.74 -5.98 -7.71
N ASN A 122 -28.95 -6.24 -8.23
CA ASN A 122 -29.72 -7.43 -7.84
C ASN A 122 -29.03 -8.71 -8.34
N GLU A 123 -28.55 -8.72 -9.58
CA GLU A 123 -27.79 -9.86 -10.13
C GLU A 123 -26.52 -10.13 -9.31
N PHE A 124 -25.81 -9.08 -8.88
CA PHE A 124 -24.65 -9.21 -8.00
C PHE A 124 -25.02 -9.80 -6.62
N LYS A 125 -26.14 -9.36 -6.02
CA LYS A 125 -26.63 -9.91 -4.75
C LYS A 125 -26.98 -11.39 -4.89
N ASP A 126 -27.67 -11.75 -5.97
CA ASP A 126 -28.04 -13.14 -6.25
C ASP A 126 -26.78 -14.00 -6.41
N PHE A 127 -25.77 -13.51 -7.14
CA PHE A 127 -24.48 -14.18 -7.26
C PHE A 127 -23.80 -14.44 -5.89
N ILE A 128 -23.76 -13.44 -5.00
CA ILE A 128 -23.20 -13.59 -3.64
C ILE A 128 -23.99 -14.65 -2.86
N LYS A 129 -25.32 -14.60 -2.94
CA LYS A 129 -26.20 -15.50 -2.20
C LYS A 129 -26.05 -16.95 -2.65
N GLU A 130 -25.94 -17.17 -3.95
CA GLU A 130 -25.71 -18.49 -4.53
C GLU A 130 -24.31 -19.06 -4.19
N ASN A 131 -23.31 -18.19 -4.03
CA ASN A 131 -21.92 -18.56 -3.81
C ASN A 131 -21.38 -18.19 -2.43
N PHE A 132 -22.27 -18.04 -1.44
CA PHE A 132 -21.95 -17.41 -0.16
C PHE A 132 -20.75 -18.05 0.56
N ASP A 133 -20.65 -19.38 0.56
CA ASP A 133 -19.52 -20.08 1.19
C ASP A 133 -18.19 -19.71 0.54
N ILE A 134 -18.15 -19.63 -0.79
CA ILE A 134 -16.95 -19.23 -1.56
C ILE A 134 -16.64 -17.76 -1.26
N CYS A 135 -17.64 -16.87 -1.34
CA CYS A 135 -17.49 -15.45 -1.04
C CYS A 135 -16.95 -15.20 0.38
N LYS A 136 -17.39 -15.99 1.37
CA LYS A 136 -16.88 -15.92 2.74
C LYS A 136 -15.40 -16.27 2.82
N TRP A 137 -14.96 -17.35 2.17
CA TRP A 137 -13.54 -17.74 2.13
C TRP A 137 -12.70 -16.72 1.36
N VAL A 138 -13.24 -16.15 0.28
CA VAL A 138 -12.59 -15.06 -0.45
C VAL A 138 -12.40 -13.84 0.44
N GLY A 139 -13.44 -13.41 1.16
CA GLY A 139 -13.37 -12.30 2.12
C GLY A 139 -12.32 -12.54 3.21
N LEU A 140 -12.30 -13.73 3.81
CA LEU A 140 -11.30 -14.10 4.81
C LEU A 140 -9.86 -14.09 4.24
N SER A 141 -9.70 -14.54 3.00
CA SER A 141 -8.42 -14.52 2.29
C SER A 141 -7.93 -13.08 2.05
N ILE A 142 -8.82 -12.16 1.65
CA ILE A 142 -8.50 -10.75 1.43
C ILE A 142 -7.94 -10.10 2.71
N VAL A 143 -8.66 -10.23 3.83
CA VAL A 143 -8.22 -9.70 5.13
C VAL A 143 -6.86 -10.29 5.54
N SER A 144 -6.69 -11.60 5.31
CA SER A 144 -5.44 -12.31 5.64
C SER A 144 -4.26 -11.81 4.81
N VAL A 145 -4.46 -11.61 3.49
CA VAL A 145 -3.43 -11.09 2.58
C VAL A 145 -3.09 -9.63 2.94
N GLN A 146 -4.08 -8.78 3.23
CA GLN A 146 -3.85 -7.41 3.68
C GLN A 146 -3.04 -7.37 4.99
N GLY A 147 -3.38 -8.23 5.96
CA GLY A 147 -2.63 -8.38 7.20
C GLY A 147 -1.19 -8.82 6.96
N LEU A 148 -0.97 -9.83 6.11
CA LEU A 148 0.36 -10.31 5.75
C LEU A 148 1.18 -9.22 5.05
N CYS A 149 0.60 -8.51 4.08
CA CYS A 149 1.25 -7.39 3.39
C CYS A 149 1.66 -6.27 4.38
N THR A 150 0.82 -6.00 5.39
CA THR A 150 1.12 -5.03 6.44
C THR A 150 2.32 -5.47 7.28
N VAL A 151 2.35 -6.72 7.71
CA VAL A 151 3.49 -7.28 8.47
C VAL A 151 4.78 -7.23 7.64
N LEU A 152 4.71 -7.65 6.38
CA LEU A 152 5.85 -7.61 5.46
C LEU A 152 6.35 -6.18 5.23
N ALA A 153 5.45 -5.20 5.08
CA ALA A 153 5.81 -3.79 4.98
C ALA A 153 6.51 -3.29 6.26
N LEU A 154 6.01 -3.66 7.45
CA LEU A 154 6.64 -3.31 8.73
C LEU A 154 8.04 -3.91 8.87
N ILE A 155 8.23 -5.17 8.46
CA ILE A 155 9.55 -5.80 8.45
C ILE A 155 10.48 -5.06 7.48
N LEU A 156 9.99 -4.71 6.27
CA LEU A 156 10.77 -3.95 5.29
C LEU A 156 11.18 -2.56 5.83
N LYS A 157 10.31 -1.93 6.63
CA LYS A 157 10.62 -0.69 7.37
C LYS A 157 11.73 -0.91 8.38
N GLY A 158 11.61 -1.95 9.21
CA GLY A 158 12.55 -2.28 10.28
C GLY A 158 13.93 -2.64 9.76
N LEU A 159 14.02 -3.21 8.55
CA LEU A 159 15.30 -3.53 7.91
C LEU A 159 16.12 -2.29 7.48
N GLY A 160 15.56 -1.07 7.53
CA GLY A 160 16.27 0.20 7.24
C GLY A 160 16.68 0.40 5.78
N PRO A 161 16.82 1.64 5.26
CA PRO A 161 17.12 1.89 3.85
C PRO A 161 18.41 1.20 3.37
N HIS A 162 18.45 0.83 2.09
CA HIS A 162 19.62 0.21 1.48
C HIS A 162 20.74 1.25 1.33
N GLN A 163 21.90 1.01 1.93
CA GLN A 163 23.11 1.82 1.75
C GLN A 163 23.80 1.55 0.39
N GLU A 164 23.05 1.17 -0.65
CA GLU A 164 23.59 0.82 -1.97
C GLU A 164 23.28 1.86 -3.05
N ARG A 165 23.23 3.15 -2.69
CA ARG A 165 23.12 4.24 -3.68
C ARG A 165 24.29 5.23 -3.66
N HIS A 166 25.43 4.85 -3.08
CA HIS A 166 26.58 5.76 -2.99
C HIS A 166 27.97 5.12 -3.14
N TYR A 167 28.09 4.06 -3.95
CA TYR A 167 29.39 3.51 -4.34
C TYR A 167 29.33 2.99 -5.78
N ASP A 168 29.40 3.93 -6.73
CA ASP A 168 29.99 3.71 -8.06
C ASP A 168 30.13 5.07 -8.78
N SER A 169 30.90 5.97 -8.17
CA SER A 169 31.46 7.12 -8.90
C SER A 169 32.87 7.32 -8.38
N ASP A 170 33.81 6.65 -9.02
CA ASP A 170 35.25 6.92 -8.94
C ASP A 170 35.55 8.30 -9.57
N ASP A 171 35.01 9.37 -8.99
CA ASP A 171 35.45 10.73 -9.27
C ASP A 171 35.93 11.35 -7.96
N ASP A 172 37.24 11.26 -7.78
CA ASP A 172 38.06 12.10 -6.93
C ASP A 172 37.64 13.57 -7.04
N TYR A 173 37.01 14.13 -6.00
CA TYR A 173 37.22 15.53 -5.60
C TYR A 173 36.75 15.74 -4.14
N THR A 174 37.72 16.12 -3.33
CA THR A 174 37.62 16.64 -1.97
C THR A 174 36.79 17.94 -1.91
N HIS A 175 35.83 18.04 -0.98
CA HIS A 175 35.67 19.18 -0.07
C HIS A 175 34.53 18.98 0.97
N ASP A 176 34.96 18.87 2.23
CA ASP A 176 34.45 19.49 3.46
C ASP A 176 32.98 19.37 3.93
N GLU A 177 32.88 18.65 5.06
CA GLU A 177 32.33 19.11 6.35
C GLU A 177 30.97 19.80 6.42
N ILE A 178 30.01 19.19 7.14
CA ILE A 178 29.38 19.88 8.29
C ILE A 178 29.31 18.93 9.50
N PRO A 179 29.99 19.27 10.61
CA PRO A 179 30.12 18.46 11.83
C PRO A 179 29.18 18.96 12.94
N LEU A 180 28.37 18.09 13.55
CA LEU A 180 27.67 18.43 14.79
C LEU A 180 27.68 17.26 15.78
N LEU A 181 28.52 17.41 16.81
CA LEU A 181 28.64 16.58 18.02
C LEU A 181 29.37 15.23 17.89
N ARG A 182 30.69 15.23 17.68
CA ARG A 182 31.46 14.03 18.07
C ARG A 182 32.66 14.21 18.99
N ASN A 183 33.22 15.41 19.19
CA ASN A 183 34.48 15.50 19.93
C ASN A 183 34.50 16.64 20.96
N TYR A 184 33.75 16.48 22.06
CA TYR A 184 34.00 17.25 23.29
C TYR A 184 34.33 16.36 24.50
N VAL A 185 34.76 15.12 24.31
CA VAL A 185 35.18 14.28 25.44
C VAL A 185 36.50 13.59 25.14
N ASN A 186 37.55 14.26 25.64
CA ASN A 186 38.79 13.73 26.19
C ASN A 186 39.95 13.37 25.22
N GLN A 187 40.92 14.29 25.21
CA GLN A 187 42.30 14.15 24.72
C GLN A 187 43.09 13.07 25.47
N PRO A 188 44.03 12.34 24.80
CA PRO A 188 45.09 11.63 25.48
C PRO A 188 46.40 12.46 25.55
N THR A 189 47.10 12.19 26.63
CA THR A 189 48.40 12.66 27.13
C THR A 189 49.54 12.62 26.11
N TYR A 190 50.35 13.69 26.03
CA TYR A 190 51.71 13.62 25.47
C TYR A 190 52.75 14.18 26.44
N VAL A 191 53.78 13.36 26.68
CA VAL A 191 54.98 13.62 27.48
C VAL A 191 56.14 13.84 26.51
N VAL A 192 56.75 15.03 26.52
CA VAL A 192 58.13 15.37 26.06
C VAL A 192 58.39 16.77 26.67
N GLY A 193 59.51 17.19 27.27
CA GLY A 193 60.86 16.72 27.49
C GLY A 193 61.60 17.98 28.03
N ALA A 194 62.41 17.85 29.08
CA ALA A 194 62.96 18.98 29.84
C ALA A 194 63.97 19.84 29.05
N PRO A 195 64.07 21.16 29.34
CA PRO A 195 65.30 21.90 29.12
C PRO A 195 65.99 22.21 30.46
N VAL A 196 67.22 21.71 30.59
CA VAL A 196 68.22 22.15 31.57
C VAL A 196 68.75 23.52 31.13
N TYR A 197 68.67 24.55 31.98
CA TYR A 197 69.60 25.68 31.95
C TYR A 197 69.84 26.24 33.36
N GLY A 198 71.11 26.55 33.61
CA GLY A 198 71.78 26.65 34.90
C GLY A 198 71.35 27.81 35.82
N THR A 199 71.53 27.57 37.12
CA THR A 199 71.59 28.58 38.17
C THR A 199 73.00 29.16 38.28
N ARG A 200 73.04 30.50 38.22
CA ARG A 200 73.96 31.48 38.86
C ARG A 200 75.45 31.16 38.99
#